data_AF-A0A089M1T7-F1
#
_entry.id   AF-A0A089M1T7-F1
#
_cell.length_a   1.000
_cell.length_b   1.000
_cell.length_c   1.000
_cell.angle_alpha   90.00
_cell.angle_beta   90.00
_cell.angle_gamma   90.00
#
_symmetry.space_group_name_H-M   'P 1'
#
loop_
_entity.id
_entity.type
_entity.pdbx_description
1 polymer ?
#
loop_
_entity_poly.entity_id
_entity_poly.type
_entity_poly.pdbx_seq_one_letter_code
_entity_poly.pdbx_strand_id
1 'polypeptide(L)'
;MDTNSEWPNDESERWIKLGHLFGKTVFDQIKQYASDRIDANASNESKEAAEKAILDTIYGFMMLFDGVMETAELDHDHSVEFALMGRVYNIQTGQRLEEIELAPEGDGLCMGFHMWADGEFE
;
A
#
# COMPACT_ATOMS: atom_id res chain seq x y z
N MET A 1 0.84 17.08 -30.32
CA MET A 1 1.77 16.97 -29.19
C MET A 1 1.46 15.65 -28.54
N ASP A 2 2.34 14.68 -28.77
CA ASP A 2 2.23 13.32 -28.28
C ASP A 2 2.46 13.32 -26.76
N THR A 3 1.41 13.08 -25.98
CA THR A 3 1.55 12.77 -24.55
C THR A 3 1.42 11.26 -24.38
N ASN A 4 2.40 10.55 -24.93
CA ASN A 4 2.59 9.12 -24.70
C ASN A 4 3.12 8.94 -23.27
N SER A 5 2.24 9.14 -22.28
CA SER A 5 2.36 8.45 -20.99
C SER A 5 1.91 7.01 -21.25
N GLU A 6 2.76 6.24 -21.95
CA GLU A 6 2.47 4.84 -22.22
C GLU A 6 2.37 4.11 -20.89
N TRP A 7 1.14 3.74 -20.53
CA TRP A 7 0.90 2.71 -19.55
C TRP A 7 1.82 1.51 -19.88
N PRO A 8 2.62 0.98 -18.94
CA PRO A 8 3.66 0.01 -19.27
C PRO A 8 3.08 -1.19 -20.03
N ASN A 9 3.75 -1.62 -21.11
CA ASN A 9 3.29 -2.77 -21.89
C ASN A 9 3.62 -4.11 -21.21
N ASP A 10 4.61 -4.13 -20.31
CA ASP A 10 4.97 -5.30 -19.51
C ASP A 10 4.07 -5.45 -18.27
N GLU A 11 3.52 -6.64 -18.07
CA GLU A 11 2.58 -6.93 -16.97
C GLU A 11 3.25 -6.86 -15.59
N SER A 12 4.50 -7.33 -15.48
CA SER A 12 5.25 -7.29 -14.22
C SER A 12 5.56 -5.85 -13.83
N GLU A 13 5.96 -5.00 -14.79
CA GLU A 13 6.18 -3.58 -14.55
C GLU A 13 4.90 -2.86 -14.07
N ARG A 14 3.75 -3.17 -14.68
CA ARG A 14 2.46 -2.61 -14.25
C ARG A 14 2.12 -3.03 -12.83
N TRP A 15 2.29 -4.31 -12.52
CA TRP A 15 2.03 -4.88 -11.21
C TRP A 15 2.90 -4.23 -10.13
N ILE A 16 4.22 -4.14 -10.36
CA ILE A 16 5.16 -3.47 -9.44
C ILE A 16 4.76 -2.01 -9.25
N LYS A 17 4.46 -1.30 -10.35
CA LYS A 17 4.08 0.12 -10.31
C LYS A 17 2.80 0.36 -9.51
N LEU A 18 1.79 -0.48 -9.67
CA LEU A 18 0.55 -0.39 -8.92
C LEU A 18 0.72 -0.77 -7.45
N GLY A 19 1.51 -1.82 -7.16
CA GLY A 19 1.81 -2.22 -5.80
C GLY A 19 2.54 -1.14 -5.02
N HIS A 20 3.60 -0.57 -5.61
CA HIS A 20 4.32 0.57 -5.04
C HIS A 20 3.40 1.78 -4.84
N LEU A 21 2.60 2.15 -5.86
CA LEU A 21 1.67 3.27 -5.75
C LEU A 21 0.69 3.07 -4.57
N PHE A 22 0.13 1.87 -4.42
CA PHE A 22 -0.74 1.56 -3.30
C PHE A 22 0.00 1.66 -1.96
N GLY A 23 1.13 0.97 -1.80
CA GLY A 23 1.91 0.94 -0.56
C GLY A 23 2.32 2.33 -0.11
N LYS A 24 2.84 3.15 -1.04
CA LYS A 24 3.21 4.54 -0.76
C LYS A 24 2.01 5.42 -0.41
N THR A 25 0.88 5.24 -1.11
CA THR A 25 -0.36 5.99 -0.81
C THR A 25 -0.86 5.68 0.61
N VAL A 26 -0.90 4.39 0.99
CA VAL A 26 -1.27 3.95 2.34
C VAL A 26 -0.32 4.54 3.37
N PHE A 27 0.99 4.42 3.13
CA PHE A 27 2.01 4.98 4.01
C PHE A 27 1.82 6.48 4.23
N ASP A 28 1.80 7.27 3.17
CA ASP A 28 1.75 8.73 3.25
C ASP A 28 0.45 9.21 3.93
N GLN A 29 -0.70 8.65 3.53
CA GLN A 29 -1.99 9.07 4.06
C GLN A 29 -2.20 8.66 5.52
N ILE A 30 -1.86 7.42 5.89
CA ILE A 30 -2.05 6.94 7.27
C ILE A 30 -1.02 7.58 8.19
N LYS A 31 0.25 7.68 7.78
CA LYS A 31 1.30 8.31 8.58
C LYS A 31 0.93 9.75 8.88
N GLN A 32 0.59 10.55 7.86
CA GLN A 32 0.19 11.95 8.06
C GLN A 32 -1.02 12.05 9.00
N TYR A 33 -2.08 11.27 8.73
CA TYR A 33 -3.30 11.28 9.54
C TYR A 33 -3.02 10.97 11.02
N ALA A 34 -2.18 9.97 11.30
CA ALA A 34 -1.87 9.54 12.65
C ALA A 34 -0.90 10.50 13.36
N SER A 35 0.13 10.98 12.65
CA SER A 35 1.10 11.96 13.17
C SER A 35 0.43 13.27 13.58
N ASP A 36 -0.55 13.76 12.81
CA ASP A 36 -1.31 14.97 13.12
C ASP A 36 -2.15 14.88 14.41
N ARG A 37 -2.30 13.67 14.96
CA ARG A 37 -3.07 13.39 16.19
C ARG A 37 -2.21 13.12 17.41
N ILE A 38 -0.89 13.11 17.26
CA ILE A 38 0.02 13.02 18.39
C ILE A 38 -0.13 14.30 19.23
N ASP A 39 -0.30 14.16 20.55
CA ASP A 39 -0.43 15.32 21.44
C ASP A 39 0.80 16.23 21.31
N ALA A 40 0.56 17.49 20.93
CA ALA A 40 1.62 18.48 20.76
C ALA A 40 2.42 18.70 22.05
N ASN A 41 1.81 18.47 23.22
CA ASN A 41 2.43 18.61 24.53
C ASN A 41 3.10 17.34 25.07
N ALA A 42 3.03 16.22 24.35
CA ALA A 42 3.72 15.00 24.74
C ALA A 42 5.25 15.21 24.79
N SER A 43 5.93 14.42 25.64
CA SER A 43 7.38 14.40 25.67
C SER A 43 7.96 13.88 24.34
N ASN A 44 9.20 14.26 24.02
CA ASN A 44 9.86 13.78 22.80
C ASN A 44 9.91 12.25 22.74
N GLU A 45 10.22 11.59 23.87
CA GLU A 45 10.19 10.12 23.97
C GLU A 45 8.81 9.52 23.63
N SER A 46 7.73 10.16 24.10
CA SER A 46 6.38 9.70 23.77
C SER A 46 6.02 9.91 22.30
N LYS A 47 6.53 11.00 21.68
CA LYS A 47 6.34 11.27 20.25
C LYS A 47 7.08 10.25 19.39
N GLU A 48 8.35 9.97 19.71
CA GLU A 48 9.16 8.97 19.02
C GLU A 48 8.54 7.57 19.14
N ALA A 49 8.06 7.19 20.33
CA ALA A 49 7.36 5.92 20.53
C ALA A 49 6.06 5.83 19.71
N ALA A 50 5.30 6.92 19.63
CA ALA A 50 4.07 6.99 18.82
C ALA A 50 4.38 6.89 17.32
N GLU A 51 5.39 7.60 16.84
CA GLU A 51 5.85 7.55 15.44
C GLU A 51 6.29 6.13 15.05
N LYS A 52 7.08 5.47 15.91
CA LYS A 52 7.45 4.06 15.68
C LYS A 52 6.23 3.16 15.62
N ALA A 53 5.29 3.30 16.55
CA ALA A 53 4.07 2.49 16.57
C ALA A 53 3.22 2.69 15.32
N ILE A 54 3.15 3.92 14.78
CA ILE A 54 2.49 4.22 13.51
C ILE A 54 3.17 3.47 12.37
N LEU A 55 4.49 3.55 12.25
CA LEU A 55 5.24 2.86 11.19
C LEU A 55 5.08 1.33 11.28
N ASP A 56 5.26 0.75 12.47
CA ASP A 56 5.09 -0.69 12.69
C ASP A 56 3.67 -1.15 12.30
N THR A 57 2.65 -0.33 12.61
CA THR A 57 1.24 -0.64 12.30
C THR A 57 0.97 -0.57 10.80
N ILE A 58 1.48 0.46 10.10
CA ILE A 58 1.35 0.57 8.64
C ILE A 58 2.03 -0.62 7.97
N TYR A 59 3.24 -0.96 8.39
CA TYR A 59 3.97 -2.12 7.88
C TYR A 59 3.21 -3.43 8.11
N GLY A 60 2.75 -3.66 9.35
CA GLY A 60 1.93 -4.81 9.71
C GLY A 60 0.68 -4.91 8.87
N PHE A 61 -0.03 -3.81 8.65
CA PHE A 61 -1.21 -3.76 7.80
C PHE A 61 -0.92 -4.13 6.35
N MET A 62 0.18 -3.63 5.76
CA MET A 62 0.55 -3.99 4.38
C MET A 62 0.99 -5.45 4.26
N MET A 63 1.69 -6.00 5.25
CA MET A 63 2.01 -7.44 5.28
C MET A 63 0.75 -8.30 5.24
N LEU A 64 -0.34 -7.88 5.89
CA LEU A 64 -1.60 -8.62 5.83
C LEU A 64 -2.13 -8.72 4.39
N PHE A 65 -1.95 -7.67 3.58
CA PHE A 65 -2.29 -7.71 2.16
C PHE A 65 -1.25 -8.46 1.33
N ASP A 66 0.03 -8.42 1.65
CA ASP A 66 1.08 -9.22 0.99
C ASP A 66 0.97 -10.73 1.28
N GLY A 67 -0.21 -11.21 1.70
CA GLY A 67 -0.48 -12.64 1.87
C GLY A 67 0.06 -13.24 3.16
N VAL A 68 0.54 -12.42 4.10
CA VAL A 68 0.92 -12.89 5.44
C VAL A 68 -0.31 -13.23 6.30
N MET A 69 -1.51 -12.81 5.89
CA MET A 69 -2.74 -13.34 6.49
C MET A 69 -2.88 -14.82 6.16
N GLU A 70 -2.95 -15.66 7.20
CA GLU A 70 -3.48 -17.01 7.06
C GLU A 70 -4.91 -16.95 6.51
N THR A 71 -5.28 -17.91 5.66
CA THR A 71 -6.65 -18.01 5.15
C THR A 71 -7.62 -18.02 6.32
N ALA A 72 -8.56 -17.07 6.34
CA ALA A 72 -9.46 -16.94 7.48
C ALA A 72 -10.56 -18.02 7.38
N GLU A 73 -10.73 -18.82 8.44
CA GLU A 73 -11.85 -19.75 8.54
C GLU A 73 -13.14 -18.97 8.73
N LEU A 74 -14.13 -19.21 7.87
CA LEU A 74 -15.47 -18.64 8.01
C LEU A 74 -16.36 -19.55 8.88
N ASP A 75 -16.25 -20.86 8.66
CA ASP A 75 -16.84 -21.92 9.48
C ASP A 75 -16.07 -23.24 9.28
N HIS A 76 -16.63 -24.37 9.73
CA HIS A 76 -15.99 -25.68 9.63
C HIS A 76 -15.67 -26.13 8.19
N ASP A 77 -16.44 -25.68 7.20
CA ASP A 77 -16.36 -26.16 5.81
C ASP A 77 -15.90 -25.07 4.82
N HIS A 78 -15.77 -23.81 5.27
CA HIS A 78 -15.48 -22.68 4.41
C HIS A 78 -14.35 -21.80 4.93
N SER A 79 -13.51 -21.34 4.01
CA SER A 79 -12.49 -20.32 4.26
C SER A 79 -12.67 -19.14 3.31
N VAL A 80 -12.09 -18.00 3.68
CA VAL A 80 -12.10 -16.77 2.89
C VAL A 80 -10.69 -16.25 2.69
N GLU A 81 -10.45 -15.79 1.48
CA GLU A 81 -9.27 -15.01 1.10
C GLU A 81 -9.73 -13.61 0.71
N PHE A 82 -8.94 -12.61 1.09
CA PHE A 82 -9.18 -11.22 0.73
C PHE A 82 -8.13 -10.79 -0.29
N ALA A 83 -8.61 -10.27 -1.42
CA ALA A 83 -7.77 -9.79 -2.50
C ALA A 83 -7.84 -8.26 -2.62
N LEU A 84 -6.72 -7.63 -3.01
CA LEU A 84 -6.67 -6.22 -3.36
C LEU A 84 -6.70 -6.07 -4.88
N MET A 85 -7.72 -5.39 -5.39
CA MET A 85 -7.88 -5.17 -6.84
C MET A 85 -7.52 -3.74 -7.24
N GLY A 86 -6.51 -3.59 -8.09
CA GLY A 86 -6.20 -2.34 -8.79
C GLY A 86 -7.00 -2.24 -10.09
N ARG A 87 -7.71 -1.12 -10.31
CA ARG A 87 -8.41 -0.84 -11.57
C ARG A 87 -7.83 0.39 -12.22
N VAL A 88 -7.38 0.25 -13.46
CA VAL A 88 -6.67 1.30 -14.18
C VAL A 88 -7.61 1.91 -15.21
N TYR A 89 -7.66 3.24 -15.24
CA TYR A 89 -8.50 3.99 -16.16
C TYR A 89 -7.65 4.97 -16.95
N ASN A 90 -8.00 5.14 -18.23
CA ASN A 90 -7.56 6.29 -18.99
C ASN A 90 -8.34 7.51 -18.49
N ILE A 91 -7.65 8.47 -17.87
CA ILE A 91 -8.27 9.64 -17.26
C ILE A 91 -8.96 10.54 -18.29
N GLN A 92 -8.46 10.59 -19.53
CA GLN A 92 -9.02 11.44 -20.58
C GLN A 92 -10.30 10.86 -21.18
N THR A 93 -10.36 9.54 -21.37
CA THR A 93 -11.50 8.88 -22.01
C THR A 93 -12.48 8.24 -21.01
N GLY A 94 -12.07 8.09 -19.75
CA GLY A 94 -12.80 7.33 -18.72
C GLY A 94 -12.81 5.82 -18.97
N GLN A 95 -12.12 5.34 -20.01
CA GLN A 95 -12.10 3.93 -20.36
C GLN A 95 -11.31 3.12 -19.32
N ARG A 96 -11.89 2.03 -18.83
CA ARG A 96 -11.14 1.03 -18.05
C ARG A 96 -10.14 0.34 -18.96
N LEU A 97 -8.86 0.45 -18.62
CA LEU A 97 -7.75 -0.16 -19.34
C LEU A 97 -7.50 -1.57 -18.84
N GLU A 98 -7.53 -1.78 -17.51
CA GLU A 98 -7.09 -3.02 -16.90
C GLU A 98 -7.66 -3.18 -15.47
N GLU A 99 -7.65 -4.41 -14.99
CA GLU A 99 -7.92 -4.80 -13.61
C GLU A 99 -6.88 -5.86 -13.22
N ILE A 100 -6.16 -5.61 -12.12
CA ILE A 100 -5.03 -6.44 -11.65
C ILE A 100 -5.25 -6.77 -10.18
N GLU A 101 -5.05 -8.03 -9.80
CA GLU A 101 -4.99 -8.46 -8.41
C GLU A 101 -3.57 -8.20 -7.87
N LEU A 102 -3.46 -7.38 -6.83
CA LEU A 102 -2.19 -6.94 -6.25
C LEU A 102 -1.81 -7.72 -4.98
N ALA A 103 -2.75 -8.49 -4.42
CA ALA A 103 -2.62 -9.28 -3.19
C ALA A 103 -3.64 -10.42 -3.22
N PRO A 104 -3.36 -11.59 -2.63
CA PRO A 104 -2.35 -11.80 -1.57
C PRO A 104 -0.92 -12.11 -2.05
N GLU A 105 -0.69 -12.52 -3.29
CA GLU A 105 0.68 -12.84 -3.78
C GLU A 105 1.51 -11.59 -4.14
N GLY A 106 1.22 -10.50 -3.45
CA GLY A 106 1.74 -9.16 -3.62
C GLY A 106 3.13 -8.96 -3.03
N ASP A 107 4.21 -9.48 -3.62
CA ASP A 107 5.58 -9.11 -3.19
C ASP A 107 5.88 -7.59 -3.23
N GLY A 108 4.97 -6.76 -3.75
CA GLY A 108 5.19 -5.35 -4.07
C GLY A 108 4.54 -4.28 -3.19
N LEU A 109 3.65 -4.58 -2.23
CA LEU A 109 3.01 -3.49 -1.46
C LEU A 109 3.96 -2.94 -0.39
N CYS A 110 4.80 -3.79 0.21
CA CYS A 110 5.84 -3.37 1.13
C CYS A 110 7.16 -2.93 0.45
N MET A 111 7.29 -3.11 -0.88
CA MET A 111 8.51 -2.74 -1.61
C MET A 111 8.79 -1.24 -1.49
N GLY A 112 9.82 -0.88 -0.72
CA GLY A 112 10.24 0.50 -0.51
C GLY A 112 9.85 1.10 0.84
N PHE A 113 9.16 0.35 1.71
CA PHE A 113 8.71 0.83 3.02
C PHE A 113 9.84 1.46 3.86
N HIS A 114 10.98 0.78 3.98
CA HIS A 114 12.12 1.30 4.75
C HIS A 114 12.66 2.61 4.16
N MET A 115 12.69 2.72 2.82
CA MET A 115 13.12 3.95 2.16
C MET A 115 12.15 5.09 2.48
N TRP A 116 10.82 4.88 2.37
CA TRP A 116 9.83 5.92 2.70
C TRP A 116 9.85 6.32 4.19
N ALA A 117 10.11 5.36 5.08
CA ALA A 117 10.27 5.60 6.51
C ALA A 117 11.46 6.51 6.81
N ASP A 118 12.57 6.29 6.11
CA ASP A 118 13.81 7.06 6.24
C ASP A 118 13.78 8.38 5.45
N GLY A 119 12.73 8.62 4.66
CA GLY A 119 12.59 9.80 3.79
C GLY A 119 13.46 9.74 2.53
N GLU A 120 13.95 8.55 2.19
CA GLU A 120 14.68 8.26 0.96
C GLU A 120 13.67 7.70 -0.06
N PHE A 121 13.73 8.11 -1.34
CA PHE A 121 12.73 7.84 -2.39
C PHE A 121 11.41 8.66 -2.32
N GLU A 122 11.28 9.64 -3.22
CA GLU A 122 10.00 10.24 -3.65
C GLU A 122 9.32 9.40 -4.73
#